data_AF-A0AA85AT80-F1
#
_entry.id   AF-A0AA85AT80-F1
#
_cell.length_a   1.000
_cell.length_b   1.000
_cell.length_c   1.000
_cell.angle_alpha   90.00
_cell.angle_beta   90.00
_cell.angle_gamma   90.00
#
_symmetry.space_group_name_H-M   'P 1'
#
loop_
_entity.id
_entity.type
_entity.pdbx_description
1 polymer ?
#
loop_
_entity_poly.entity_id
_entity_poly.type
_entity_poly.pdbx_seq_one_letter_code
_entity_poly.pdbx_strand_id
1 'polypeptide(L)'
;MLILYYEQQYSTSPIYIYPLTKSIPLCLPKIFDQQFITNYCHIYDLPCYYNHDQIKSKLPRVQSTRRAELLHNQLYNNNNTDHTDHDHHDDRIKSLSTSQSLFHQHQSRQYIQIELYNYVLNNLLGLSNLQSTLNTHNHSLPFLLDLGCGINHLDIINHYLLTISNFNQKFIPLCIDLFNNNNNNTITTTTTTTTTTTTTTNTSSNDNDIFNYNIHLIKCNLMKDDIITTGSQLLPFKDYSIDYIISISFLQWLLGKDKSWYMIKQLMNEIKRLLNPSIDGQCILQFYPSQLIDIQLISEIIETIQSNFYGCLLIHQPIVNRGMKIFIYLTYK
;
A
#
# COMPACT_ATOMS: atom_id res chain seq x y z
N MET A 1 6.39 13.33 -20.77
CA MET A 1 7.19 13.24 -19.52
C MET A 1 6.71 12.11 -18.61
N LEU A 2 5.39 11.92 -18.40
CA LEU A 2 4.84 10.78 -17.63
C LEU A 2 5.05 9.39 -18.27
N ILE A 3 4.88 9.24 -19.59
CA ILE A 3 5.09 7.94 -20.30
C ILE A 3 6.51 7.40 -20.09
N LEU A 4 7.52 8.29 -20.13
CA LEU A 4 8.92 7.94 -19.86
C LEU A 4 9.17 7.51 -18.40
N TYR A 5 8.38 8.00 -17.43
CA TYR A 5 8.52 7.60 -16.03
C TYR A 5 7.99 6.18 -15.78
N TYR A 6 6.84 5.83 -16.38
CA TYR A 6 6.29 4.47 -16.31
C TYR A 6 7.25 3.46 -16.98
N GLU A 7 7.74 3.78 -18.18
CA GLU A 7 8.71 2.92 -18.86
C GLU A 7 9.99 2.73 -18.06
N GLN A 8 10.50 3.77 -17.39
CA GLN A 8 11.74 3.69 -16.61
C GLN A 8 11.56 2.94 -15.27
N GLN A 9 10.40 3.03 -14.63
CA GLN A 9 10.15 2.32 -13.37
C GLN A 9 10.01 0.80 -13.58
N TYR A 10 9.22 0.38 -14.57
CA TYR A 10 8.95 -1.05 -14.83
C TYR A 10 9.99 -1.75 -15.71
N SER A 11 10.79 -1.01 -16.47
CA SER A 11 11.91 -1.60 -17.22
C SER A 11 13.04 -2.10 -16.33
N THR A 12 13.11 -1.65 -15.07
CA THR A 12 14.21 -2.00 -14.15
C THR A 12 13.86 -3.14 -13.19
N SER A 13 12.59 -3.48 -13.01
CA SER A 13 12.13 -4.57 -12.15
C SER A 13 10.75 -5.07 -12.58
N PRO A 14 10.59 -6.36 -12.93
CA PRO A 14 9.27 -6.91 -13.24
C PRO A 14 8.38 -7.02 -11.99
N ILE A 15 7.07 -7.07 -12.21
CA ILE A 15 6.07 -7.35 -11.16
C ILE A 15 5.83 -8.85 -11.10
N TYR A 16 6.10 -9.46 -9.96
CA TYR A 16 5.77 -10.87 -9.72
C TYR A 16 4.39 -10.97 -9.07
N ILE A 17 3.53 -11.81 -9.63
CA ILE A 17 2.13 -11.92 -9.26
C ILE A 17 1.80 -13.36 -8.91
N TYR A 18 1.32 -13.57 -7.68
CA TYR A 18 0.91 -14.89 -7.18
C TYR A 18 -0.58 -14.88 -6.81
N PRO A 19 -1.31 -15.98 -7.02
CA PRO A 19 -2.61 -16.20 -6.39
C PRO A 19 -2.48 -16.08 -4.88
N LEU A 20 -3.50 -15.54 -4.22
CA LEU A 20 -3.53 -15.48 -2.75
C LEU A 20 -3.63 -16.89 -2.18
N THR A 21 -4.63 -17.66 -2.62
CA THR A 21 -4.74 -19.10 -2.36
C THR A 21 -5.07 -19.83 -3.67
N LYS A 22 -5.30 -21.14 -3.60
CA LYS A 22 -5.80 -21.92 -4.73
C LYS A 22 -7.28 -21.65 -5.06
N SER A 23 -8.07 -21.24 -4.08
CA SER A 23 -9.51 -21.07 -4.24
C SER A 23 -9.92 -19.62 -4.49
N ILE A 24 -9.12 -18.64 -4.04
CA ILE A 24 -9.35 -17.23 -4.37
C ILE A 24 -9.06 -17.03 -5.85
N PRO A 25 -10.03 -16.60 -6.67
CA PRO A 25 -9.75 -16.37 -8.07
C PRO A 25 -8.79 -15.19 -8.25
N LEU A 26 -7.79 -15.39 -9.11
CA LEU A 26 -6.79 -14.38 -9.43
C LEU A 26 -7.47 -13.15 -10.05
N CYS A 27 -7.19 -11.97 -9.51
CA CYS A 27 -7.60 -10.70 -10.11
C CYS A 27 -6.46 -9.70 -10.00
N LEU A 28 -6.21 -8.99 -11.11
CA LEU A 28 -5.16 -7.99 -11.24
C LEU A 28 -5.75 -6.58 -11.06
N PRO A 29 -4.93 -5.58 -10.69
CA PRO A 29 -5.30 -4.18 -10.75
C PRO A 29 -5.97 -3.79 -12.08
N LYS A 30 -7.11 -3.07 -12.02
CA LYS A 30 -7.88 -2.67 -13.22
C LYS A 30 -7.07 -1.85 -14.24
N ILE A 31 -6.03 -1.15 -13.77
CA ILE A 31 -5.14 -0.34 -14.61
C ILE A 31 -4.12 -1.17 -15.41
N PHE A 32 -3.94 -2.46 -15.09
CA PHE A 32 -3.05 -3.33 -15.83
C PHE A 32 -3.75 -3.81 -17.11
N ASP A 33 -3.48 -3.14 -18.22
CA ASP A 33 -3.92 -3.59 -19.53
C ASP A 33 -3.09 -4.78 -20.04
N GLN A 34 -3.54 -5.38 -21.15
CA GLN A 34 -2.89 -6.56 -21.72
C GLN A 34 -1.43 -6.31 -22.12
N GLN A 35 -1.11 -5.11 -22.60
CA GLN A 35 0.24 -4.76 -23.02
C GLN A 35 1.15 -4.62 -21.80
N PHE A 36 0.68 -3.96 -20.76
CA PHE A 36 1.38 -3.82 -19.48
C PHE A 36 1.66 -5.19 -18.85
N ILE A 37 0.65 -6.06 -18.80
CA ILE A 37 0.81 -7.42 -18.27
C ILE A 37 1.88 -8.19 -19.05
N THR A 38 1.80 -8.17 -20.38
CA THR A 38 2.73 -8.92 -21.24
C THR A 38 4.18 -8.43 -21.08
N ASN A 39 4.37 -7.12 -20.92
CA ASN A 39 5.70 -6.52 -20.91
C ASN A 39 6.37 -6.53 -19.53
N TYR A 40 5.59 -6.49 -18.44
CA TYR A 40 6.13 -6.18 -17.11
C TYR A 40 5.72 -7.17 -16.01
N CYS A 41 4.78 -8.09 -16.25
CA CYS A 41 4.27 -8.99 -15.21
C CYS A 41 4.71 -10.45 -15.41
N HIS A 42 5.13 -11.08 -14.33
CA HIS A 42 5.30 -12.53 -14.23
C HIS A 42 4.20 -13.11 -13.34
N ILE A 43 3.27 -13.86 -13.94
CA ILE A 43 2.13 -14.45 -13.25
C ILE A 43 2.41 -15.92 -12.98
N TYR A 44 2.22 -16.36 -11.74
CA TYR A 44 2.37 -17.74 -11.31
C TYR A 44 1.02 -18.42 -11.09
N ASP A 45 0.99 -19.74 -11.20
CA ASP A 45 -0.23 -20.55 -11.03
C ASP A 45 -0.52 -20.95 -9.57
N LEU A 46 0.48 -20.83 -8.70
CA LEU A 46 0.41 -21.29 -7.30
C LEU A 46 0.77 -20.16 -6.34
N PRO A 47 0.18 -20.14 -5.12
CA PRO A 47 0.59 -19.21 -4.08
C PRO A 47 2.08 -19.33 -3.76
N CYS A 48 2.73 -18.21 -3.44
CA CYS A 48 4.18 -18.17 -3.21
C CYS A 48 4.66 -19.07 -2.05
N TYR A 49 3.74 -19.52 -1.18
CA TYR A 49 4.00 -20.36 -0.01
C TYR A 49 3.57 -21.83 -0.22
N TYR A 50 3.21 -22.25 -1.44
CA TYR A 50 2.59 -23.56 -1.66
C TYR A 50 3.55 -24.77 -1.50
N ASN A 51 4.87 -24.60 -1.58
CA ASN A 51 5.86 -25.68 -1.49
C ASN A 51 6.60 -25.71 -0.13
N HIS A 52 5.86 -25.92 0.96
CA HIS A 52 6.39 -25.80 2.33
C HIS A 52 7.18 -26.99 2.88
N ASP A 53 7.26 -28.13 2.19
CA ASP A 53 8.01 -29.29 2.70
C ASP A 53 9.54 -29.10 2.71
N GLN A 54 10.08 -28.04 2.07
CA GLN A 54 11.53 -27.84 1.95
C GLN A 54 12.11 -26.58 2.60
N ILE A 55 11.29 -25.65 3.12
CA ILE A 55 11.80 -24.37 3.65
C ILE A 55 11.36 -24.14 5.09
N LYS A 56 12.13 -24.71 6.03
CA LYS A 56 12.06 -24.41 7.47
C LYS A 56 13.00 -23.29 7.90
N SER A 57 13.48 -22.44 6.98
CA SER A 57 14.36 -21.34 7.38
C SER A 57 13.53 -20.11 7.76
N LYS A 58 13.47 -19.79 9.06
CA LYS A 58 13.16 -18.44 9.54
C LYS A 58 13.95 -17.44 8.68
N LEU A 59 13.36 -16.32 8.24
CA LEU A 59 14.18 -15.22 7.71
C LEU A 59 15.26 -14.93 8.76
N PRO A 60 16.56 -14.99 8.40
CA PRO A 60 17.62 -14.77 9.38
C PRO A 60 17.41 -13.40 10.04
N ARG A 61 17.71 -13.31 11.34
CA ARG A 61 17.65 -12.05 12.10
C ARG A 61 18.80 -11.16 11.62
N VAL A 62 18.64 -10.54 10.46
CA VAL A 62 19.66 -9.71 9.83
C VAL A 62 19.40 -8.24 10.20
N GLN A 63 20.44 -7.58 10.71
CA GLN A 63 20.45 -6.13 10.83
C GLN A 63 20.44 -5.52 9.42
N SER A 64 19.31 -4.91 9.05
CA SER A 64 19.16 -3.99 7.92
C SER A 64 19.75 -4.44 6.57
N THR A 65 19.30 -5.60 6.07
CA THR A 65 19.03 -5.79 4.64
C THR A 65 17.58 -6.26 4.49
N ARG A 66 16.91 -5.82 3.41
CA ARG A 66 15.47 -5.54 3.41
C ARG A 66 14.65 -6.84 3.29
N ARG A 67 13.75 -7.09 4.24
CA ARG A 67 12.98 -8.35 4.40
C ARG A 67 12.32 -8.89 3.13
N ALA A 68 11.81 -8.03 2.26
CA ALA A 68 11.13 -8.45 1.03
C ALA A 68 12.09 -8.88 -0.11
N GLU A 69 13.34 -8.37 -0.16
CA GLU A 69 14.38 -8.90 -1.07
C GLU A 69 14.78 -10.31 -0.64
N LEU A 70 14.90 -10.55 0.67
CA LEU A 70 15.20 -11.89 1.20
C LEU A 70 14.08 -12.88 0.90
N LEU A 71 12.81 -12.48 1.05
CA LEU A 71 11.68 -13.33 0.67
C LEU A 71 11.70 -13.62 -0.84
N HIS A 72 11.93 -12.61 -1.68
CA HIS A 72 12.04 -12.84 -3.13
C HIS A 72 13.20 -13.79 -3.48
N ASN A 73 14.38 -13.59 -2.91
CA ASN A 73 15.54 -14.46 -3.11
C ASN A 73 15.27 -15.89 -2.60
N GLN A 74 14.56 -16.03 -1.48
CA GLN A 74 14.11 -17.34 -1.01
C GLN A 74 13.17 -17.98 -2.02
N LEU A 75 12.18 -17.26 -2.55
CA LEU A 75 11.26 -17.78 -3.59
C LEU A 75 11.99 -18.17 -4.87
N TYR A 76 12.98 -17.39 -5.29
CA TYR A 76 13.76 -17.61 -6.51
C TYR A 76 14.72 -18.80 -6.38
N ASN A 77 15.43 -18.91 -5.25
CA ASN A 77 16.45 -19.94 -5.04
C ASN A 77 15.90 -21.35 -4.81
N ASN A 78 14.59 -21.54 -4.58
CA ASN A 78 14.01 -22.90 -4.51
C ASN A 78 13.74 -23.51 -5.89
N ASN A 79 13.86 -22.76 -6.97
CA ASN A 79 13.63 -23.27 -8.33
C ASN A 79 14.92 -23.65 -9.07
N ASN A 80 16.09 -23.44 -8.47
CA ASN A 80 17.39 -23.79 -9.05
C ASN A 80 18.25 -24.49 -8.01
N THR A 81 18.11 -25.81 -7.88
CA THR A 81 19.18 -26.66 -7.38
C THR A 81 19.87 -27.30 -8.57
N ASP A 82 20.98 -26.70 -9.01
CA ASP A 82 22.14 -27.41 -9.54
C ASP A 82 23.38 -26.48 -9.49
N HIS A 83 24.45 -27.00 -8.86
CA HIS A 83 25.90 -26.77 -8.97
C HIS A 83 26.43 -25.52 -9.74
N THR A 84 27.47 -24.77 -9.34
CA THR A 84 28.76 -25.07 -8.67
C THR A 84 29.47 -23.77 -8.26
N ASP A 85 30.44 -23.90 -7.34
CA ASP A 85 31.41 -22.91 -6.85
C ASP A 85 32.23 -22.18 -7.93
N HIS A 86 32.65 -20.92 -7.67
CA HIS A 86 34.06 -20.51 -7.66
C HIS A 86 34.29 -19.05 -7.20
N ASP A 87 35.37 -18.88 -6.43
CA ASP A 87 35.98 -17.65 -5.91
C ASP A 87 36.48 -16.66 -6.97
N HIS A 88 36.42 -15.34 -6.72
CA HIS A 88 37.60 -14.53 -6.37
C HIS A 88 37.32 -13.02 -6.24
N HIS A 89 38.10 -12.43 -5.32
CA HIS A 89 38.40 -11.01 -5.07
C HIS A 89 38.50 -10.10 -6.32
N ASP A 90 38.00 -8.87 -6.22
CA ASP A 90 38.89 -7.70 -6.23
C ASP A 90 38.17 -6.41 -5.78
N ASP A 91 38.82 -5.73 -4.84
CA ASP A 91 38.43 -4.46 -4.24
C ASP A 91 39.27 -3.33 -4.86
N ARG A 92 38.67 -2.14 -4.94
CA ARG A 92 39.25 -0.82 -5.29
C ARG A 92 39.40 -0.50 -6.79
N ILE A 93 38.59 0.45 -7.25
CA ILE A 93 39.01 1.81 -7.68
C ILE A 93 37.78 2.51 -8.28
N LYS A 94 37.27 3.56 -7.61
CA LYS A 94 36.77 4.83 -8.18
C LYS A 94 36.06 5.67 -7.12
N SER A 95 36.86 6.22 -6.21
CA SER A 95 36.52 7.37 -5.39
C SER A 95 36.59 8.65 -6.24
N LEU A 96 35.51 9.05 -6.93
CA LEU A 96 35.35 10.42 -7.45
C LEU A 96 33.91 10.77 -7.91
N SER A 97 32.86 10.37 -7.16
CA SER A 97 31.45 10.72 -7.45
C SER A 97 30.59 10.97 -6.20
N THR A 98 31.23 11.36 -5.10
CA THR A 98 30.73 11.09 -3.75
C THR A 98 29.65 12.04 -3.22
N SER A 99 29.32 13.15 -3.88
CA SER A 99 28.26 14.07 -3.38
C SER A 99 26.87 13.77 -3.94
N GLN A 100 26.75 13.25 -5.16
CA GLN A 100 25.46 12.79 -5.73
C GLN A 100 25.17 11.32 -5.40
N SER A 101 26.18 10.47 -5.22
CA SER A 101 25.98 9.07 -4.83
C SER A 101 25.55 8.90 -3.37
N LEU A 102 25.87 9.86 -2.48
CA LEU A 102 25.45 9.83 -1.08
C LEU A 102 23.94 10.12 -0.89
N PHE A 103 23.35 10.95 -1.76
CA PHE A 103 21.89 11.18 -1.76
C PHE A 103 21.09 9.94 -2.19
N HIS A 104 21.68 9.07 -3.02
CA HIS A 104 21.07 7.80 -3.43
C HIS A 104 21.22 6.67 -2.40
N GLN A 105 22.08 6.82 -1.37
CA GLN A 105 22.32 5.76 -0.39
C GLN A 105 21.35 5.79 0.82
N HIS A 106 20.75 6.94 1.15
CA HIS A 106 19.84 7.05 2.30
C HIS A 106 18.61 7.92 2.02
N GLN A 107 17.66 7.42 1.23
CA GLN A 107 16.32 8.02 1.19
C GLN A 107 15.66 7.96 2.57
N SER A 108 15.01 9.03 3.01
CA SER A 108 14.32 9.08 4.31
C SER A 108 13.15 8.09 4.38
N ARG A 109 12.77 7.68 5.59
CA ARG A 109 11.57 6.83 5.80
C ARG A 109 10.31 7.50 5.25
N GLN A 110 10.19 8.81 5.40
CA GLN A 110 9.09 9.61 4.88
C GLN A 110 9.03 9.55 3.35
N TYR A 111 10.17 9.76 2.68
CA TYR A 111 10.25 9.64 1.23
C TYR A 111 9.80 8.25 0.75
N ILE A 112 10.31 7.19 1.40
CA ILE A 112 9.92 5.81 1.05
C ILE A 112 8.42 5.60 1.22
N GLN A 113 7.83 6.10 2.30
CA GLN A 113 6.39 5.99 2.52
C GLN A 113 5.60 6.74 1.43
N ILE A 114 5.93 8.00 1.17
CA ILE A 114 5.30 8.81 0.13
C ILE A 114 5.37 8.12 -1.23
N GLU A 115 6.52 7.55 -1.59
CA GLU A 115 6.67 6.83 -2.86
C GLU A 115 5.83 5.54 -2.92
N LEU A 116 5.60 4.86 -1.78
CA LEU A 116 4.67 3.72 -1.74
C LEU A 116 3.22 4.18 -1.94
N TYR A 117 2.83 5.32 -1.36
CA TYR A 117 1.50 5.91 -1.59
C TYR A 117 1.34 6.30 -3.06
N ASN A 118 2.31 7.01 -3.65
CA ASN A 118 2.35 7.32 -5.08
C ASN A 118 2.21 6.07 -5.94
N TYR A 119 2.99 5.03 -5.63
CA TYR A 119 2.93 3.77 -6.34
C TYR A 119 1.52 3.17 -6.29
N VAL A 120 0.94 3.03 -5.10
CA VAL A 120 -0.39 2.44 -4.93
C VAL A 120 -1.49 3.26 -5.63
N LEU A 121 -1.53 4.57 -5.40
CA LEU A 121 -2.56 5.44 -5.94
C LEU A 121 -2.50 5.53 -7.47
N ASN A 122 -1.29 5.62 -8.02
CA ASN A 122 -1.10 5.87 -9.46
C ASN A 122 -1.06 4.57 -10.26
N ASN A 123 -0.41 3.55 -9.73
CA ASN A 123 -0.07 2.35 -10.50
C ASN A 123 -0.93 1.14 -10.16
N LEU A 124 -1.56 1.09 -8.99
CA LEU A 124 -2.42 -0.04 -8.63
C LEU A 124 -3.90 0.34 -8.64
N LEU A 125 -4.27 1.53 -8.15
CA LEU A 125 -5.67 2.00 -8.17
C LEU A 125 -5.99 2.89 -9.37
N GLY A 126 -4.98 3.54 -9.98
CA GLY A 126 -5.18 4.45 -11.11
C GLY A 126 -5.88 5.77 -10.75
N LEU A 127 -5.93 6.16 -9.47
CA LEU A 127 -6.69 7.31 -8.99
C LEU A 127 -6.15 8.65 -9.49
N SER A 128 -4.86 8.76 -9.81
CA SER A 128 -4.30 9.98 -10.41
C SER A 128 -4.58 10.13 -11.89
N ASN A 129 -4.77 9.01 -12.61
CA ASN A 129 -5.01 8.96 -14.05
C ASN A 129 -6.49 8.94 -14.41
N LEU A 130 -7.41 8.99 -13.44
CA LEU A 130 -8.79 9.36 -13.70
C LEU A 130 -8.79 10.76 -14.32
N GLN A 131 -8.73 10.81 -15.65
CA GLN A 131 -9.37 11.88 -16.40
C GLN A 131 -10.79 11.99 -15.88
N SER A 132 -11.34 13.19 -15.92
CA SER A 132 -12.70 13.56 -15.56
C SER A 132 -13.78 12.85 -16.40
N THR A 133 -13.60 11.58 -16.75
CA THR A 133 -14.56 10.65 -17.35
C THR A 133 -15.47 10.04 -16.27
N LEU A 134 -15.75 10.78 -15.20
CA LEU A 134 -17.04 10.67 -14.53
C LEU A 134 -18.08 11.26 -15.49
N ASN A 135 -18.38 10.50 -16.56
CA ASN A 135 -19.58 10.69 -17.35
C ASN A 135 -20.77 10.45 -16.44
N THR A 136 -21.42 11.54 -16.07
CA THR A 136 -22.86 11.71 -15.92
C THR A 136 -23.60 10.43 -15.58
N HIS A 137 -23.79 10.17 -14.28
CA HIS A 137 -25.06 9.78 -13.66
C HIS A 137 -24.81 9.52 -12.16
N ASN A 138 -25.20 10.49 -11.32
CA ASN A 138 -25.19 10.46 -9.85
C ASN A 138 -23.81 10.49 -9.17
N HIS A 139 -23.12 11.63 -9.27
CA HIS A 139 -21.74 11.84 -8.82
C HIS A 139 -21.60 12.13 -7.31
N SER A 140 -21.41 11.08 -6.49
CA SER A 140 -20.61 11.23 -5.27
C SER A 140 -19.17 10.87 -5.60
N LEU A 141 -18.21 11.66 -5.10
CA LEU A 141 -16.79 11.32 -5.18
C LEU A 141 -16.55 10.00 -4.43
N PRO A 142 -15.68 9.11 -4.93
CA PRO A 142 -15.42 7.86 -4.26
C PRO A 142 -14.68 8.09 -2.94
N PHE A 143 -14.97 7.28 -1.92
CA PHE A 143 -14.28 7.33 -0.64
C PHE A 143 -13.03 6.44 -0.63
N LEU A 144 -11.90 7.02 -0.23
CA LEU A 144 -10.64 6.31 0.00
C LEU A 144 -10.37 6.24 1.50
N LEU A 145 -10.39 5.05 2.08
CA LEU A 145 -10.05 4.81 3.47
C LEU A 145 -8.56 4.45 3.61
N ASP A 146 -7.81 5.25 4.36
CA ASP A 146 -6.39 5.05 4.62
C ASP A 146 -6.15 4.50 6.03
N LEU A 147 -5.88 3.19 6.07
CA LEU A 147 -5.53 2.40 7.25
C LEU A 147 -4.02 2.35 7.50
N GLY A 148 -3.21 3.25 6.96
CA GLY A 148 -1.74 3.30 7.16
C GLY A 148 -1.22 4.63 7.71
N CYS A 149 -2.08 5.64 7.77
CA CYS A 149 -1.72 7.05 8.00
C CYS A 149 -1.06 7.35 9.36
N GLY A 150 -1.28 6.51 10.39
CA GLY A 150 -1.14 6.88 11.80
C GLY A 150 0.21 7.44 12.31
N ILE A 151 1.37 7.01 11.78
CA ILE A 151 2.67 7.50 12.32
C ILE A 151 3.04 8.88 11.77
N ASN A 152 2.69 9.17 10.52
CA ASN A 152 3.08 10.38 9.80
C ASN A 152 1.87 11.04 9.14
N HIS A 153 0.74 11.10 9.86
CA HIS A 153 -0.53 11.52 9.27
C HIS A 153 -0.46 12.91 8.62
N LEU A 154 0.29 13.85 9.21
CA LEU A 154 0.49 15.18 8.62
C LEU A 154 1.23 15.12 7.27
N ASP A 155 2.27 14.29 7.16
CA ASP A 155 3.01 14.13 5.90
C ASP A 155 2.13 13.48 4.82
N ILE A 156 1.31 12.50 5.20
CA ILE A 156 0.39 11.82 4.28
C ILE A 156 -0.77 12.74 3.85
N ILE A 157 -1.33 13.51 4.78
CA ILE A 157 -2.31 14.57 4.49
C ILE A 157 -1.70 15.58 3.53
N ASN A 158 -0.51 16.10 3.81
CA ASN A 158 0.20 17.03 2.92
C ASN A 158 0.51 16.38 1.57
N HIS A 159 0.80 15.09 1.53
CA HIS A 159 1.01 14.37 0.29
C HIS A 159 -0.25 14.35 -0.58
N TYR A 160 -1.42 14.03 -0.02
CA TYR A 160 -2.69 14.14 -0.74
C TYR A 160 -2.91 15.57 -1.26
N LEU A 161 -2.67 16.57 -0.42
CA LEU A 161 -2.88 17.99 -0.75
C LEU A 161 -1.98 18.50 -1.88
N LEU A 162 -0.70 18.17 -1.82
CA LEU A 162 0.33 18.81 -2.65
C LEU A 162 0.70 17.99 -3.89
N THR A 163 0.58 16.67 -3.82
CA THR A 163 1.10 15.78 -4.89
C THR A 163 0.01 15.35 -5.85
N ILE A 164 -1.24 15.27 -5.38
CA ILE A 164 -2.36 14.84 -6.21
C ILE A 164 -3.13 16.08 -6.64
N SER A 165 -2.75 16.62 -7.81
CA SER A 165 -3.47 17.75 -8.42
C SER A 165 -4.97 17.44 -8.51
N ASN A 166 -5.80 18.34 -7.99
CA ASN A 166 -7.26 18.23 -7.96
C ASN A 166 -7.78 16.95 -7.27
N PHE A 167 -7.10 16.41 -6.25
CA PHE A 167 -7.56 15.18 -5.59
C PHE A 167 -8.96 15.30 -4.99
N ASN A 168 -9.35 16.48 -4.51
CA ASN A 168 -10.70 16.78 -4.03
C ASN A 168 -11.79 16.57 -5.11
N GLN A 169 -11.41 16.39 -6.39
CA GLN A 169 -12.30 16.07 -7.49
C GLN A 169 -12.19 14.60 -7.94
N LYS A 170 -11.27 13.82 -7.34
CA LYS A 170 -10.97 12.44 -7.70
C LYS A 170 -11.46 11.44 -6.65
N PHE A 171 -11.31 11.77 -5.36
CA PHE A 171 -11.78 10.94 -4.23
C PHE A 171 -11.81 11.76 -2.92
N ILE A 172 -12.49 11.24 -1.91
CA ILE A 172 -12.51 11.80 -0.54
C ILE A 172 -11.65 10.89 0.37
N PRO A 173 -10.47 11.35 0.84
CA PRO A 173 -9.64 10.58 1.76
C PRO A 173 -10.17 10.62 3.20
N LEU A 174 -10.30 9.44 3.79
CA LEU A 174 -10.64 9.18 5.18
C LEU A 174 -9.42 8.53 5.85
N CYS A 175 -8.63 9.31 6.58
CA CYS A 175 -7.40 8.85 7.22
C CYS A 175 -7.70 8.31 8.62
N ILE A 176 -7.23 7.11 8.95
CA ILE A 176 -7.35 6.57 10.31
C ILE A 176 -6.01 6.68 11.03
N ASP A 177 -6.03 7.33 12.20
CA ASP A 177 -4.93 7.25 13.16
C ASP A 177 -5.08 6.00 14.02
N LEU A 178 -4.28 5.00 13.68
CA LEU A 178 -4.30 3.66 14.27
C LEU A 178 -3.53 3.55 15.58
N PHE A 179 -2.56 4.43 15.79
CA PHE A 179 -1.69 4.36 16.95
C PHE A 179 -2.21 5.20 18.10
N ASN A 180 -3.22 6.05 17.86
CA ASN A 180 -3.88 6.97 18.79
C ASN A 180 -3.45 6.75 20.26
N ASN A 181 -2.28 7.29 20.60
CA ASN A 181 -1.65 7.13 21.91
C ASN A 181 -2.28 8.06 22.95
N ASN A 182 -3.20 8.95 22.51
CA ASN A 182 -3.91 9.87 23.36
C ASN A 182 -5.38 9.43 23.49
N ASN A 183 -5.80 9.13 24.72
CA ASN A 183 -7.15 8.68 25.08
C ASN A 183 -8.28 9.70 24.85
N ASN A 184 -8.06 10.77 24.07
CA ASN A 184 -9.06 11.81 23.84
C ASN A 184 -9.64 11.69 22.42
N ASN A 185 -10.82 11.07 22.33
CA ASN A 185 -11.65 11.04 21.13
C ASN A 185 -12.05 12.47 20.74
N THR A 186 -11.29 13.09 19.85
CA THR A 186 -11.62 14.37 19.22
C THR A 186 -11.44 14.18 17.73
N ILE A 187 -12.54 14.29 16.97
CA ILE A 187 -12.50 14.45 15.52
C ILE A 187 -11.87 15.81 15.27
N THR A 188 -10.68 15.84 14.68
CA THR A 188 -10.03 17.09 14.29
C THR A 188 -10.21 17.23 12.79
N THR A 189 -11.18 18.03 12.37
CA THR A 189 -11.27 18.49 10.99
C THR A 189 -10.14 19.51 10.80
N THR A 190 -9.09 19.16 10.08
CA THR A 190 -8.03 20.11 9.75
C THR A 190 -8.48 20.96 8.58
N THR A 191 -9.28 21.99 8.87
CA THR A 191 -9.53 23.07 7.91
C THR A 191 -8.29 23.93 7.87
N THR A 192 -7.34 23.62 6.97
CA THR A 192 -6.14 24.45 6.82
C THR A 192 -6.51 25.73 6.07
N THR A 193 -6.89 26.77 6.81
CA THR A 193 -6.92 28.14 6.28
C THR A 193 -5.47 28.59 6.14
N THR A 194 -4.99 28.79 4.91
CA THR A 194 -3.66 29.32 4.66
C THR A 194 -3.58 30.76 5.19
N THR A 195 -2.92 30.98 6.33
CA THR A 195 -2.61 32.33 6.80
C THR A 195 -1.46 32.89 5.96
N THR A 196 -1.79 33.60 4.89
CA THR A 196 -0.84 34.36 4.10
C THR A 196 -0.17 35.40 5.01
N THR A 197 1.14 35.29 5.23
CA THR A 197 1.92 36.37 5.85
C THR A 197 2.05 37.50 4.84
N THR A 198 1.07 38.39 4.78
CA THR A 198 1.13 39.60 3.95
C THR A 198 2.11 40.59 4.56
N THR A 199 3.31 40.66 4.00
CA THR A 199 4.03 41.93 3.90
C THR A 199 3.26 42.79 2.91
N THR A 200 2.81 43.95 3.37
CA THR A 200 2.01 44.92 2.62
C THR A 200 2.70 45.36 1.33
N THR A 201 2.11 45.04 0.18
CA THR A 201 2.07 45.93 -0.99
C THR A 201 0.79 45.67 -1.79
N ASN A 202 -0.03 46.71 -1.88
CA ASN A 202 -1.32 46.71 -2.59
C ASN A 202 -1.11 46.44 -4.09
N THR A 203 -1.60 45.32 -4.59
CA THR A 203 -2.05 45.19 -5.98
C THR A 203 -3.30 44.34 -6.02
N SER A 204 -4.37 44.92 -6.55
CA SER A 204 -5.65 44.28 -6.82
C SER A 204 -5.45 43.11 -7.79
N SER A 205 -5.70 41.89 -7.34
CA SER A 205 -5.96 40.75 -8.21
C SER A 205 -7.11 39.94 -7.61
N ASN A 206 -8.14 39.74 -8.43
CA ASN A 206 -9.22 38.81 -8.20
C ASN A 206 -8.61 37.41 -8.18
N ASP A 207 -8.72 36.67 -7.08
CA ASP A 207 -8.60 35.21 -7.09
C ASP A 207 -9.48 34.63 -5.98
N ASN A 208 -10.71 34.31 -6.38
CA ASN A 208 -11.55 33.34 -5.71
C ASN A 208 -10.96 31.96 -5.99
N ASP A 209 -10.30 31.32 -5.02
CA ASP A 209 -10.22 29.85 -4.92
C ASP A 209 -9.59 29.44 -3.58
N ILE A 210 -10.39 29.56 -2.50
CA ILE A 210 -10.10 28.88 -1.24
C ILE A 210 -10.53 27.42 -1.43
N PHE A 211 -9.61 26.56 -1.89
CA PHE A 211 -9.84 25.12 -1.90
C PHE A 211 -9.96 24.63 -0.45
N ASN A 212 -11.19 24.39 -0.01
CA ASN A 212 -11.47 23.76 1.28
C ASN A 212 -11.21 22.24 1.14
N TYR A 213 -10.07 21.77 1.62
CA TYR A 213 -9.67 20.38 1.49
C TYR A 213 -10.37 19.49 2.53
N ASN A 214 -11.24 18.59 2.07
CA ASN A 214 -12.01 17.69 2.94
C ASN A 214 -11.23 16.39 3.23
N ILE A 215 -10.17 16.48 4.03
CA ILE A 215 -9.49 15.30 4.56
C ILE A 215 -9.99 15.04 5.97
N HIS A 216 -10.57 13.87 6.20
CA HIS A 216 -11.12 13.51 7.51
C HIS A 216 -10.16 12.60 8.26
N LEU A 217 -9.62 13.08 9.39
CA LEU A 217 -8.84 12.26 10.33
C LEU A 217 -9.77 11.65 11.38
N ILE A 218 -9.85 10.32 11.39
CA ILE A 218 -10.65 9.56 12.34
C ILE A 218 -9.69 8.87 13.31
N LYS A 219 -9.83 9.19 14.59
CA LYS A 219 -9.08 8.54 15.65
C LYS A 219 -9.75 7.21 15.97
N CYS A 220 -9.18 6.10 15.49
CA CYS A 220 -9.64 4.76 15.81
C CYS A 220 -8.44 3.85 16.07
N ASN A 221 -8.32 3.34 17.29
CA ASN A 221 -7.25 2.44 17.66
C ASN A 221 -7.62 1.00 17.29
N LEU A 222 -7.28 0.58 16.07
CA LEU A 222 -7.48 -0.79 15.59
C LEU A 222 -6.59 -1.84 16.29
N MET A 223 -5.75 -1.42 17.23
CA MET A 223 -4.79 -2.27 17.96
C MET A 223 -5.25 -2.63 19.38
N LYS A 224 -6.40 -2.12 19.86
CA LYS A 224 -6.89 -2.43 21.23
C LYS A 224 -7.46 -3.84 21.33
N ASP A 225 -6.94 -4.61 22.28
CA ASP A 225 -7.37 -5.98 22.57
C ASP A 225 -8.84 -6.08 23.03
N ASP A 226 -9.43 -5.01 23.58
CA ASP A 226 -10.83 -5.01 24.03
C ASP A 226 -11.83 -4.95 22.85
N ILE A 227 -11.38 -4.55 21.67
CA ILE A 227 -12.22 -4.51 20.47
C ILE A 227 -12.52 -5.94 19.97
N ILE A 228 -11.69 -6.91 20.37
CA ILE A 228 -11.79 -8.34 20.04
C ILE A 228 -12.97 -9.01 20.79
N THR A 229 -13.41 -8.47 21.92
CA THR A 229 -14.36 -9.17 22.81
C THR A 229 -15.82 -8.77 22.58
N THR A 230 -16.08 -7.65 21.91
CA THR A 230 -17.43 -7.05 21.84
C THR A 230 -18.22 -7.39 20.57
N GLY A 231 -17.59 -7.99 19.56
CA GLY A 231 -18.24 -8.29 18.27
C GLY A 231 -18.77 -7.03 17.54
N SER A 232 -18.34 -5.84 17.96
CA SER A 232 -18.76 -4.56 17.42
C SER A 232 -17.99 -4.21 16.14
N GLN A 233 -18.57 -3.33 15.32
CA GLN A 233 -17.92 -2.77 14.13
C GLN A 233 -16.63 -2.05 14.55
N LEU A 234 -15.53 -2.31 13.82
CA LEU A 234 -14.23 -1.67 14.10
C LEU A 234 -14.26 -0.17 13.79
N LEU A 235 -14.97 0.20 12.73
CA LEU A 235 -15.01 1.55 12.18
C LEU A 235 -16.45 2.05 12.08
N PRO A 236 -16.69 3.34 12.41
CA PRO A 236 -18.03 3.91 12.48
C PRO A 236 -18.57 4.31 11.09
N PHE A 237 -18.47 3.40 10.12
CA PHE A 237 -18.95 3.59 8.76
C PHE A 237 -20.04 2.59 8.44
N LYS A 238 -20.95 3.00 7.54
CA LYS A 238 -21.98 2.12 7.00
C LYS A 238 -21.35 1.01 6.16
N ASP A 239 -22.01 -0.14 6.11
CA ASP A 239 -21.66 -1.21 5.17
C ASP A 239 -21.63 -0.69 3.73
N TYR A 240 -20.68 -1.19 2.94
CA TYR A 240 -20.54 -0.91 1.50
C TYR A 240 -20.39 0.58 1.16
N SER A 241 -19.80 1.37 2.06
CA SER A 241 -19.65 2.82 1.90
C SER A 241 -18.26 3.27 1.41
N ILE A 242 -17.31 2.35 1.30
CA ILE A 242 -15.93 2.66 0.95
C ILE A 242 -15.58 2.05 -0.40
N ASP A 243 -15.09 2.87 -1.32
CA ASP A 243 -14.77 2.47 -2.69
C ASP A 243 -13.34 1.93 -2.79
N TYR A 244 -12.42 2.54 -2.03
CA TYR A 244 -11.02 2.18 -1.99
C TYR A 244 -10.52 2.08 -0.55
N ILE A 245 -9.76 1.04 -0.24
CA ILE A 245 -9.04 0.90 1.03
C ILE A 245 -7.55 0.78 0.73
N ILE A 246 -6.72 1.55 1.41
CA ILE A 246 -5.27 1.38 1.36
C ILE A 246 -4.71 1.23 2.77
N SER A 247 -3.66 0.43 2.89
CA SER A 247 -2.92 0.26 4.11
C SER A 247 -1.45 0.15 3.77
N ILE A 248 -0.67 1.18 4.10
CA ILE A 248 0.77 1.21 3.84
C ILE A 248 1.52 0.99 5.14
N SER A 249 2.34 -0.06 5.20
CA SER A 249 3.23 -0.35 6.31
C SER A 249 2.51 -0.49 7.67
N PHE A 250 1.33 -1.12 7.67
CA PHE A 250 0.54 -1.33 8.90
C PHE A 250 0.33 -2.79 9.29
N LEU A 251 -0.05 -3.66 8.35
CA LEU A 251 -0.49 -5.03 8.68
C LEU A 251 0.54 -5.85 9.48
N GLN A 252 1.84 -5.57 9.33
CA GLN A 252 2.90 -6.24 10.09
C GLN A 252 2.84 -6.00 11.61
N TRP A 253 2.17 -4.94 12.07
CA TRP A 253 1.98 -4.69 13.49
C TRP A 253 0.96 -5.65 14.12
N LEU A 254 0.02 -6.19 13.32
CA LEU A 254 -0.95 -7.20 13.77
C LEU A 254 -0.32 -8.61 13.80
N LEU A 255 0.59 -8.90 12.87
CA LEU A 255 1.28 -10.18 12.79
C LEU A 255 2.15 -10.49 14.02
N GLY A 256 2.67 -9.47 14.70
CA GLY A 256 3.55 -9.63 15.87
C GLY A 256 2.85 -9.85 17.21
N LYS A 257 1.52 -10.03 17.23
CA LYS A 257 0.71 -10.13 18.46
C LYS A 257 0.31 -11.58 18.75
N ASP A 258 0.14 -11.92 20.03
CA ASP A 258 -0.32 -13.26 20.47
C ASP A 258 -1.68 -13.67 19.88
N LYS A 259 -2.53 -12.68 19.56
CA LYS A 259 -3.86 -12.86 18.95
C LYS A 259 -3.91 -12.47 17.47
N SER A 260 -2.78 -12.54 16.76
CA SER A 260 -2.64 -12.10 15.36
C SER A 260 -3.74 -12.64 14.44
N TRP A 261 -4.04 -13.95 14.52
CA TRP A 261 -5.11 -14.58 13.73
C TRP A 261 -6.45 -13.85 13.91
N TYR A 262 -6.87 -13.63 15.16
CA TYR A 262 -8.14 -12.97 15.45
C TYR A 262 -8.14 -11.52 14.95
N MET A 263 -7.09 -10.76 15.24
CA MET A 263 -7.02 -9.34 14.87
C MET A 263 -7.04 -9.13 13.35
N ILE A 264 -6.29 -9.96 12.62
CA ILE A 264 -6.27 -9.92 11.15
C ILE A 264 -7.62 -10.35 10.60
N LYS A 265 -8.24 -11.41 11.16
CA LYS A 265 -9.59 -11.83 10.77
C LYS A 265 -10.63 -10.74 10.98
N GLN A 266 -10.57 -10.02 12.09
CA GLN A 266 -11.48 -8.90 12.36
C GLN A 266 -11.26 -7.75 11.37
N LEU A 267 -9.99 -7.38 11.10
CA LEU A 267 -9.67 -6.38 10.10
C LEU A 267 -10.17 -6.76 8.70
N MET A 268 -9.96 -8.01 8.28
CA MET A 268 -10.41 -8.49 6.97
C MET A 268 -11.93 -8.55 6.86
N ASN A 269 -12.64 -8.93 7.94
CA ASN A 269 -14.10 -8.84 7.99
C ASN A 269 -14.59 -7.40 7.87
N GLU A 270 -13.89 -6.44 8.48
CA GLU A 270 -14.24 -5.04 8.37
C GLU A 270 -13.97 -4.50 6.97
N ILE A 271 -12.84 -4.85 6.35
CA ILE A 271 -12.56 -4.54 4.95
C ILE A 271 -13.68 -5.08 4.05
N LYS A 272 -14.10 -6.34 4.25
CA LYS A 272 -15.23 -6.94 3.52
C LYS A 272 -16.53 -6.15 3.72
N ARG A 273 -16.84 -5.78 4.95
CA ARG A 273 -18.06 -5.04 5.30
C ARG A 273 -18.09 -3.66 4.65
N LEU A 274 -16.94 -3.00 4.55
CA LEU A 274 -16.84 -1.61 4.09
C LEU A 274 -16.75 -1.47 2.57
N LEU A 275 -16.08 -2.39 1.88
CA LEU A 275 -15.87 -2.29 0.43
C LEU A 275 -17.18 -2.33 -0.35
N ASN A 276 -17.38 -1.36 -1.24
CA ASN A 276 -18.57 -1.23 -2.06
C ASN A 276 -18.57 -2.24 -3.24
N PRO A 277 -19.40 -3.29 -3.24
CA PRO A 277 -19.42 -4.27 -4.32
C PRO A 277 -19.98 -3.70 -5.63
N SER A 278 -20.79 -2.64 -5.57
CA SER A 278 -21.47 -2.07 -6.75
C SER A 278 -20.51 -1.47 -7.79
N ILE A 279 -19.25 -1.26 -7.42
CA ILE A 279 -18.19 -0.70 -8.27
C ILE A 279 -16.92 -1.57 -8.29
N ASP A 280 -17.02 -2.80 -7.81
CA ASP A 280 -15.90 -3.69 -7.48
C ASP A 280 -14.85 -3.04 -6.55
N GLY A 281 -15.29 -2.59 -5.36
CA GLY A 281 -14.44 -1.88 -4.40
C GLY A 281 -13.09 -2.58 -4.18
N GLN A 282 -12.02 -1.79 -4.09
CA GLN A 282 -10.64 -2.28 -4.13
C GLN A 282 -9.89 -2.03 -2.83
N CYS A 283 -9.07 -2.98 -2.41
CA CYS A 283 -8.23 -2.86 -1.21
C CYS A 283 -6.78 -3.24 -1.51
N ILE A 284 -5.84 -2.41 -1.05
CA ILE A 284 -4.40 -2.66 -1.17
C ILE A 284 -3.74 -2.62 0.20
N LEU A 285 -3.10 -3.72 0.56
CA LEU A 285 -2.38 -3.87 1.83
C LEU A 285 -0.90 -4.07 1.55
N GLN A 286 -0.10 -3.02 1.73
CA GLN A 286 1.35 -3.08 1.71
C GLN A 286 1.87 -3.34 3.13
N PHE A 287 2.69 -4.37 3.30
CA PHE A 287 3.27 -4.69 4.61
C PHE A 287 4.63 -5.37 4.51
N TYR A 288 5.25 -5.60 5.67
CA TYR A 288 6.56 -6.22 5.79
C TYR A 288 6.46 -7.55 6.55
N PRO A 289 6.13 -8.66 5.87
CA PRO A 289 6.17 -9.97 6.50
C PRO A 289 7.57 -10.26 7.03
N SER A 290 7.61 -10.92 8.18
CA SER A 290 8.83 -11.44 8.78
C SER A 290 9.18 -12.82 8.23
N GLN A 291 8.22 -13.60 7.71
CA GLN A 291 8.41 -14.92 7.11
C GLN A 291 7.30 -15.21 6.07
N LEU A 292 7.49 -16.22 5.21
CA LEU A 292 6.45 -16.67 4.27
C LEU A 292 5.16 -17.11 4.98
N ILE A 293 5.27 -17.67 6.19
CA ILE A 293 4.11 -18.07 7.00
C ILE A 293 3.18 -16.89 7.33
N ASP A 294 3.69 -15.66 7.37
CA ASP A 294 2.86 -14.47 7.59
C ASP A 294 1.94 -14.20 6.38
N ILE A 295 2.47 -14.43 5.17
CA ILE A 295 1.71 -14.29 3.92
C ILE A 295 0.67 -15.40 3.82
N GLN A 296 1.07 -16.64 4.14
CA GLN A 296 0.16 -17.78 4.22
C GLN A 296 -0.98 -17.51 5.19
N LEU A 297 -0.67 -17.10 6.42
CA LEU A 297 -1.63 -16.76 7.46
C LEU A 297 -2.68 -15.76 6.98
N ILE A 298 -2.24 -14.64 6.39
CA ILE A 298 -3.17 -13.60 5.90
C ILE A 298 -4.03 -14.15 4.75
N SER A 299 -3.43 -14.88 3.83
CA SER A 299 -4.12 -15.42 2.65
C SER A 299 -5.17 -16.47 3.03
N GLU A 300 -4.85 -17.36 3.97
CA GLU A 300 -5.80 -18.32 4.56
C GLU A 300 -6.92 -17.60 5.32
N ILE A 301 -6.63 -16.54 6.07
CA ILE A 301 -7.68 -15.74 6.72
C ILE A 301 -8.63 -15.14 5.69
N ILE A 302 -8.11 -14.55 4.60
CA ILE A 302 -8.93 -13.99 3.52
C ILE A 302 -9.81 -15.08 2.90
N GLU A 303 -9.25 -16.26 2.64
CA GLU A 303 -9.97 -17.42 2.12
C GLU A 303 -11.07 -17.89 3.08
N THR A 304 -10.82 -17.94 4.39
CA THR A 304 -11.85 -18.31 5.38
C THR A 304 -13.03 -17.35 5.44
N ILE A 305 -12.83 -16.10 5.02
CA ILE A 305 -13.86 -15.04 5.02
C ILE A 305 -14.69 -15.08 3.71
N GLN A 306 -14.26 -15.88 2.72
CA GLN A 306 -14.67 -15.70 1.33
C GLN A 306 -16.05 -16.26 0.96
N SER A 307 -16.77 -15.45 0.17
CA SER A 307 -17.45 -15.96 -1.04
C SER A 307 -17.20 -15.07 -2.27
N ASN A 308 -16.79 -13.80 -2.09
CA ASN A 308 -16.75 -12.81 -3.16
C ASN A 308 -15.44 -11.99 -3.27
N PHE A 309 -14.38 -12.36 -2.55
CA PHE A 309 -13.07 -11.74 -2.77
C PHE A 309 -12.38 -12.34 -3.99
N TYR A 310 -11.75 -11.48 -4.75
CA TYR A 310 -10.82 -11.82 -5.82
C TYR A 310 -9.53 -11.04 -5.57
N GLY A 311 -8.39 -11.55 -5.99
CA GLY A 311 -7.15 -10.81 -5.73
C GLY A 311 -5.86 -11.53 -6.05
N CYS A 312 -4.76 -10.90 -5.69
CA CYS A 312 -3.42 -11.43 -5.87
C CYS A 312 -2.44 -10.85 -4.84
N LEU A 313 -1.32 -11.54 -4.69
CA LEU A 313 -0.11 -11.02 -4.08
C LEU A 313 0.76 -10.43 -5.18
N LEU A 314 1.17 -9.17 -5.03
CA LEU A 314 2.10 -8.48 -5.91
C LEU A 314 3.43 -8.27 -5.18
N ILE A 315 4.53 -8.60 -5.85
CA ILE A 315 5.89 -8.33 -5.39
C ILE A 315 6.59 -7.48 -6.46
N HIS A 316 6.93 -6.24 -6.11
CA HIS A 316 7.55 -5.29 -7.06
C HIS A 316 8.52 -4.34 -6.34
N GLN A 317 9.45 -3.72 -7.09
CA GLN A 317 10.36 -2.68 -6.62
C GLN A 317 9.85 -1.29 -7.03
N PRO A 318 8.95 -0.65 -6.26
CA PRO A 318 8.43 0.65 -6.63
C PRO A 318 9.45 1.78 -6.51
N ILE A 319 10.55 1.59 -5.77
CA ILE A 319 11.51 2.65 -5.47
C ILE A 319 12.90 2.17 -5.88
N VAL A 320 13.53 2.91 -6.79
CA VAL A 320 14.89 2.65 -7.25
C VAL A 320 15.86 2.62 -6.06
N ASN A 321 16.80 1.67 -6.07
CA ASN A 321 17.76 1.41 -5.00
C ASN A 321 17.13 0.97 -3.66
N ARG A 322 15.81 0.72 -3.60
CA ARG A 322 15.13 0.05 -2.49
C ARG A 322 14.73 -1.35 -2.86
N GLY A 323 14.52 -2.20 -1.88
CA GLY A 323 14.14 -3.58 -2.15
C GLY A 323 12.73 -3.74 -2.64
N MET A 324 12.42 -4.96 -3.05
CA MET A 324 11.05 -5.38 -3.35
C MET A 324 10.10 -5.01 -2.20
N LYS A 325 8.83 -4.89 -2.54
CA LYS A 325 7.73 -4.54 -1.66
C LYS A 325 6.59 -5.50 -1.97
N ILE A 326 5.91 -5.92 -0.92
CA ILE A 326 4.82 -6.88 -0.99
C ILE A 326 3.52 -6.11 -0.82
N PHE A 327 2.58 -6.38 -1.71
CA PHE A 327 1.24 -5.83 -1.70
C PHE A 327 0.24 -6.97 -1.85
N ILE A 328 -0.80 -6.98 -1.02
CA ILE A 328 -2.00 -7.76 -1.29
C ILE A 328 -2.97 -6.83 -2.01
N TYR A 329 -3.43 -7.25 -3.19
CA TYR A 329 -4.51 -6.59 -3.93
C TYR A 329 -5.77 -7.44 -3.80
N LEU A 330 -6.87 -6.80 -3.40
CA LEU A 330 -8.19 -7.40 -3.29
C LEU A 330 -9.20 -6.54 -4.05
N THR A 331 -10.17 -7.20 -4.66
CA THR A 331 -11.42 -6.58 -5.10
C THR A 331 -12.60 -7.38 -4.57
N TYR A 332 -13.66 -6.68 -4.20
CA TYR A 332 -14.88 -7.24 -3.67
C TYR A 332 -16.02 -7.06 -4.68
N LYS A 333 -16.61 -8.17 -5.13
CA LYS A 333 -17.62 -8.19 -6.20
C LYS A 333 -19.00 -8.63 -5.72
#